data_AF-A0ABD5KN16-F1
#
_entry.id   AF-A0ABD5KN16-F1
#
_cell.length_a   1.000
_cell.length_b   1.000
_cell.length_c   1.000
_cell.angle_alpha   90.00
_cell.angle_beta   90.00
_cell.angle_gamma   90.00
#
_symmetry.space_group_name_H-M   'P 1'
#
loop_
_entity.id
_entity.type
_entity.pdbx_description
1 polymer ?
#
loop_
_entity_poly.entity_id
_entity_poly.type
_entity_poly.pdbx_seq_one_letter_code
_entity_poly.pdbx_strand_id
1 'polypeptide(L)' 'MIKESAERLNRLIRLEDRLIQEALLLPTYSFKEEHAHHDSLRDYRLAGYGLPDLRRLWVKRSPGAEEEDASYPVYIPLW' A
#
# COMPACT_ATOMS: atom_id res chain seq x y z
N MET A 1 -0.68 6.28 26.36
CA MET A 1 -0.60 6.10 24.90
C MET A 1 0.67 6.68 24.29
N ILE A 2 0.91 8.00 24.27
CA ILE A 2 2.07 8.58 23.54
C ILE A 2 3.43 8.05 24.04
N LYS A 3 3.61 7.90 25.37
CA LYS A 3 4.86 7.33 25.95
C LYS A 3 5.10 5.87 25.52
N GLU A 4 4.06 5.07 25.48
CA GLU A 4 4.13 3.65 25.07
C GLU A 4 4.49 3.51 23.58
N SER A 5 3.94 4.37 22.72
CA SER A 5 4.29 4.42 21.30
C SER A 5 5.75 4.79 21.08
N ALA A 6 6.27 5.78 21.81
CA ALA A 6 7.66 6.20 21.72
C ALA A 6 8.64 5.13 22.24
N GLU A 7 8.29 4.46 23.35
CA GLU A 7 9.08 3.34 23.86
C GLU A 7 9.10 2.15 22.91
N ARG A 8 7.96 1.82 22.29
CA ARG A 8 7.87 0.78 21.27
C ARG A 8 8.76 1.10 20.08
N LEU A 9 8.72 2.35 19.59
CA LEU A 9 9.58 2.79 18.49
C LEU A 9 11.07 2.62 18.84
N ASN A 10 11.49 3.08 20.02
CA ASN A 10 12.87 2.94 20.48
C ASN A 10 13.31 1.47 20.58
N ARG A 11 12.43 0.55 20.96
CA ARG A 11 12.73 -0.89 20.98
C ARG A 11 12.91 -1.45 19.58
N LEU A 12 12.10 -1.02 18.61
CA LEU A 12 12.20 -1.46 17.22
C LEU A 12 13.50 -0.98 16.57
N ILE A 13 13.87 0.30 16.79
CA ILE A 13 15.14 0.85 16.30
C ILE A 13 16.32 0.04 16.82
N ARG A 14 16.36 -0.24 18.14
CA ARG A 14 17.44 -1.06 18.73
C ARG A 14 17.47 -2.49 18.21
N LEU A 15 16.32 -3.06 17.86
CA LEU A 15 16.25 -4.40 17.29
C LEU A 15 16.82 -4.41 15.87
N GLU A 16 16.42 -3.45 15.04
CA GLU A 16 16.95 -3.28 13.68
C GLU A 16 18.48 -3.13 13.69
N ASP A 17 19.01 -2.25 14.55
CA ASP A 17 20.46 -2.07 14.71
C ASP A 17 21.18 -3.39 15.00
N ARG A 18 20.62 -4.21 15.91
CA ARG A 18 21.19 -5.52 16.25
C ARG A 18 21.13 -6.50 15.09
N LEU A 19 20.03 -6.56 14.35
CA LEU A 19 19.88 -7.45 13.20
C LEU A 19 20.88 -7.10 12.08
N ILE A 20 21.15 -5.81 11.89
CA ILE A 20 22.17 -5.33 10.94
C ILE A 20 23.58 -5.71 11.42
N GLN A 21 23.90 -5.47 12.70
CA GLN A 21 25.21 -5.80 13.28
C GLN A 21 25.52 -7.30 13.24
N GLU A 22 24.53 -8.14 13.48
CA GLU A 22 24.64 -9.61 13.43
C GLU A 22 24.57 -10.15 11.99
N ALA A 23 24.47 -9.27 10.97
CA ALA A 23 24.33 -9.61 9.55
C ALA A 23 23.13 -10.53 9.23
N LEU A 24 22.09 -10.49 10.07
CA LEU A 24 20.83 -11.21 9.88
C LEU A 24 19.85 -10.44 8.97
N LEU A 25 20.01 -9.12 8.91
CA LEU A 25 19.28 -8.23 8.02
C LEU A 25 20.28 -7.41 7.22
N LEU A 26 20.16 -7.46 5.88
CA LEU A 26 20.90 -6.60 4.97
C LEU A 26 19.89 -5.75 4.19
N PRO A 27 19.62 -4.50 4.61
CA PRO A 27 18.71 -3.62 3.88
C PRO A 27 19.28 -3.34 2.47
N THR A 28 18.59 -3.83 1.44
CA THR A 28 19.06 -3.74 0.05
C THR A 28 18.55 -2.51 -0.68
N TYR A 29 17.28 -2.15 -0.46
CA TYR A 29 16.66 -0.95 -1.04
C TYR A 29 15.46 -0.53 -0.21
N SER A 30 15.16 0.76 -0.26
CA SER A 30 13.88 1.33 0.14
C SER A 30 13.25 1.96 -1.09
N PHE A 31 11.94 1.81 -1.24
CA PHE A 31 11.23 2.39 -2.37
C PHE A 31 9.94 3.08 -1.91
N LYS A 32 9.55 4.09 -2.67
CA LYS A 32 8.23 4.70 -2.57
C LYS A 32 7.37 4.09 -3.65
N GLU A 33 6.26 3.48 -3.26
CA GLU A 33 5.31 2.91 -4.20
C GLU A 33 4.42 4.01 -4.79
N GLU A 34 4.38 4.09 -6.12
CA GLU A 34 3.49 4.99 -6.85
C GLU A 34 2.37 4.18 -7.49
N HIS A 35 1.12 4.48 -7.11
CA HIS A 35 -0.05 3.76 -7.58
C HIS A 35 -0.71 4.50 -8.73
N ALA A 36 -0.42 4.08 -9.96
CA ALA A 36 -1.18 4.50 -11.14
C ALA A 36 -2.49 3.70 -11.21
N HIS A 37 -3.61 4.40 -11.45
CA HIS A 37 -4.91 3.78 -11.65
C HIS A 37 -5.67 4.49 -12.78
N HIS A 38 -6.65 3.80 -13.36
CA HIS A 38 -7.44 4.33 -14.46
C HIS A 38 -8.32 5.51 -13.99
N ASP A 39 -8.50 6.54 -14.84
CA ASP A 39 -9.25 7.78 -14.52
C ASP A 39 -10.72 7.56 -14.16
N SER A 40 -11.27 6.42 -14.55
CA SER A 40 -12.64 6.02 -14.19
C SER A 40 -12.76 5.53 -12.75
N LEU A 41 -11.66 5.09 -12.13
CA LEU A 41 -11.65 4.56 -10.78
C LEU A 41 -11.78 5.69 -9.76
N ARG A 42 -12.69 5.54 -8.81
CA ARG A 42 -13.01 6.56 -7.81
C ARG A 42 -12.86 6.02 -6.41
N ASP A 43 -12.59 6.95 -5.50
CA ASP A 43 -12.28 6.68 -4.09
C ASP A 43 -11.13 5.68 -3.88
N TYR A 44 -10.13 5.72 -4.76
CA TYR A 44 -8.90 4.94 -4.61
C TYR A 44 -8.12 5.42 -3.40
N ARG A 45 -8.15 4.61 -2.33
CA ARG A 45 -7.40 4.84 -1.10
C ARG A 45 -6.63 3.60 -0.74
N LEU A 46 -5.39 3.80 -0.30
CA LEU A 46 -4.59 2.73 0.26
C LEU A 46 -5.07 2.41 1.68
N ALA A 47 -5.38 1.15 1.93
CA ALA A 47 -5.46 0.56 3.24
C ALA A 47 -4.05 0.11 3.69
N GLY A 48 -3.94 -0.43 4.91
CA GLY A 48 -2.67 -0.90 5.44
C GLY A 48 -1.95 -1.86 4.49
N TYR A 49 -0.63 -1.80 4.48
CA TYR A 49 0.25 -2.63 3.63
C TYR A 49 0.08 -2.38 2.12
N GLY A 50 -0.12 -1.14 1.67
CA GLY A 50 -0.07 -0.79 0.25
C GLY A 50 -1.23 -1.31 -0.60
N LEU A 51 -2.22 -1.99 -0.03
CA LEU A 51 -3.36 -2.53 -0.76
C LEU A 51 -4.48 -1.49 -0.87
N PRO A 52 -5.19 -1.37 -2.01
CA PRO A 52 -6.32 -0.48 -2.11
C PRO A 52 -7.53 -0.99 -1.31
N ASP A 53 -8.29 -0.09 -0.69
CA ASP A 53 -9.53 -0.42 0.03
C ASP A 53 -10.67 -0.74 -0.96
N LEU A 54 -10.76 -2.02 -1.35
CA LEU A 54 -11.74 -2.50 -2.33
C LEU A 54 -13.19 -2.22 -1.95
N ARG A 55 -13.49 -2.02 -0.66
CA ARG A 55 -14.87 -1.76 -0.18
C ARG A 55 -15.39 -0.38 -0.56
N ARG A 56 -14.47 0.53 -0.90
CA ARG A 56 -14.77 1.93 -1.23
C ARG A 56 -14.60 2.23 -2.71
N LEU A 57 -13.91 1.36 -3.44
CA LEU A 57 -13.70 1.52 -4.87
C LEU A 57 -15.02 1.40 -5.62
N TRP A 58 -15.20 2.32 -6.56
CA TRP A 58 -16.26 2.23 -7.55
C TRP A 58 -15.76 2.84 -8.86
N VAL A 59 -16.40 2.47 -9.96
CA VAL A 59 -16.01 2.93 -11.28
C VAL A 59 -17.07 3.86 -11.85
N LYS A 60 -16.65 5.06 -12.25
CA LYS A 60 -17.48 5.95 -13.04
C LYS A 60 -17.53 5.43 -14.47
N ARG A 61 -18.69 4.95 -14.89
CA ARG A 61 -18.93 4.52 -16.28
C ARG A 61 -18.82 5.72 -17.23
N SER A 62 -18.19 5.50 -18.38
CA SER A 62 -18.22 6.45 -19.50
C SER A 62 -19.63 6.47 -20.10
N PRO A 63 -20.17 7.64 -20.49
CA PRO A 63 -21.48 7.72 -21.13
C PRO A 63 -21.45 6.95 -22.45
N GLY A 64 -22.29 5.92 -22.57
CA GLY A 64 -22.40 5.07 -23.77
C GLY A 64 -21.71 3.70 -23.69
N ALA A 65 -21.13 3.32 -22.55
CA ALA A 65 -20.59 1.96 -22.37
C ALA A 65 -21.74 0.94 -22.19
N GLU A 66 -21.81 -0.06 -23.07
CA GLU A 66 -22.72 -1.21 -22.95
C GLU A 66 -22.36 -2.06 -21.71
N GLU A 67 -23.34 -2.74 -21.11
CA GLU A 67 -23.21 -3.41 -19.81
C GLU A 67 -22.18 -4.56 -19.79
N GLU A 68 -21.82 -5.12 -20.94
CA GLU A 68 -21.00 -6.34 -21.04
C GLU A 68 -19.48 -6.10 -20.99
N ASP A 69 -18.99 -4.86 -21.15
CA ASP A 69 -17.55 -4.56 -21.31
C ASP A 69 -16.90 -3.77 -20.15
N ALA A 70 -17.53 -3.75 -18.98
CA ALA A 70 -17.07 -2.96 -17.84
C ALA A 70 -15.95 -3.64 -17.01
N SER A 71 -14.92 -4.22 -17.65
CA SER A 71 -13.71 -4.67 -16.96
C SER A 71 -12.70 -3.52 -16.89
N TYR A 72 -12.42 -3.03 -15.68
CA TYR A 72 -11.46 -1.95 -15.46
C TYR A 72 -10.19 -2.51 -14.82
N PRO A 73 -9.03 -2.43 -15.49
CA PRO A 73 -7.79 -2.92 -14.92
C PRO A 73 -7.44 -2.09 -13.69
N VAL A 74 -7.26 -2.78 -12.57
CA VAL A 74 -6.64 -2.22 -11.37
C VAL A 74 -5.31 -2.94 -11.20
N TYR A 75 -4.22 -2.19 -11.20
CA TYR A 75 -2.94 -2.75 -10.77
C TYR A 75 -3.03 -3.01 -9.27
N ILE A 76 -3.05 -4.30 -8.92
CA ILE A 76 -2.85 -4.77 -7.55
C ILE A 76 -1.42 -5.29 -7.53
N PRO A 77 -0.53 -4.68 -6.72
CA PRO A 77 0.82 -5.22 -6.57
C PRO A 77 0.70 -6.66 -6.06
N LEU A 78 1.16 -7.62 -6.86
CA LEU A 78 1.30 -9.01 -6.42
C LEU A 78 2.63 -9.12 -5.70
N TRP A 79 2.57 -9.50 -4.44
CA TRP A 79 3.72 -9.79 -3.60
C TRP A 79 3.90 -11.30 -3.63
#